data_AF-A0A2M7HPJ0-F1
#
_entry.id   AF-A0A2M7HPJ0-F1
#
_cell.length_a   1.000
_cell.length_b   1.000
_cell.length_c   1.000
_cell.angle_alpha   90.00
_cell.angle_beta   90.00
_cell.angle_gamma   90.00
#
_symmetry.space_group_name_H-M   'P 1'
#
loop_
_entity.id
_entity.type
_entity.pdbx_description
1 polymer ?
#
loop_
_entity_poly.entity_id
_entity_poly.type
_entity_poly.pdbx_seq_one_letter_code
_entity_poly.pdbx_strand_id
1 'polypeptide(L)'
;MPFNMRHALYLLQLENRLSCQLARELVSLIETVPYQQTTIELTLLELLACTQQKNHSLIQLMQTTESTDIECQRQRQFQFSQCLNQLICDWQQHREMNKLGQQFLPLLRHYLVEVQALEQAFYQHILRQIGSTTSASQDHNQHVQTPT
;
A
#
# COMPACT_ATOMS: atom_id res chain seq x y z
N MET A 1 -23.10 -5.23 -0.03
CA MET A 1 -21.73 -5.16 0.51
C MET A 1 -20.57 -5.33 -0.51
N PRO A 2 -20.68 -6.02 -1.68
CA PRO A 2 -19.50 -6.22 -2.56
C PRO A 2 -19.04 -4.96 -3.31
N PHE A 3 -19.90 -3.96 -3.48
CA PHE A 3 -19.54 -2.69 -4.13
C PHE A 3 -18.52 -1.88 -3.32
N ASN A 4 -18.69 -1.79 -1.99
CA ASN A 4 -17.77 -1.07 -1.11
C ASN A 4 -16.38 -1.73 -1.08
N MET A 5 -16.33 -3.05 -1.07
CA MET A 5 -15.06 -3.79 -1.07
C MET A 5 -14.28 -3.62 -2.39
N ARG A 6 -14.96 -3.68 -3.54
CA ARG A 6 -14.33 -3.43 -4.85
C ARG A 6 -13.81 -2.00 -4.98
N HIS A 7 -14.57 -1.02 -4.48
CA HIS A 7 -14.13 0.37 -4.49
C HIS A 7 -12.91 0.60 -3.58
N ALA A 8 -12.93 0.09 -2.35
CA ALA A 8 -11.79 0.20 -1.44
C ALA A 8 -10.54 -0.51 -1.99
N LEU A 9 -10.70 -1.66 -2.64
CA LEU A 9 -9.59 -2.35 -3.31
C LEU A 9 -9.02 -1.55 -4.48
N TYR A 10 -9.88 -0.89 -5.27
CA TYR A 10 -9.45 -0.01 -6.36
C TYR A 10 -8.65 1.20 -5.85
N LEU A 11 -9.13 1.85 -4.77
CA LEU A 11 -8.40 2.95 -4.13
C LEU A 11 -7.03 2.48 -3.63
N LEU A 12 -6.97 1.33 -2.96
CA LEU A 12 -5.73 0.76 -2.47
C LEU A 12 -4.73 0.46 -3.61
N GLN A 13 -5.20 -0.01 -4.76
CA GLN A 13 -4.37 -0.21 -5.96
C GLN A 13 -3.83 1.10 -6.51
N LEU A 14 -4.64 2.16 -6.54
CA LEU A 14 -4.22 3.49 -7.00
C LEU A 14 -3.14 4.07 -6.08
N GLU A 15 -3.40 4.03 -4.77
CA GLU A 15 -2.46 4.46 -3.74
C GLU A 15 -1.14 3.69 -3.85
N ASN A 16 -1.19 2.40 -4.16
CA ASN A 16 0.02 1.61 -4.32
C ASN A 16 0.86 1.99 -5.54
N ARG A 17 0.21 2.35 -6.65
CA ARG A 17 0.93 2.83 -7.84
C ARG A 17 1.63 4.14 -7.53
N LEU A 18 0.94 5.04 -6.82
CA LEU A 18 1.50 6.31 -6.40
C LEU A 18 2.70 6.12 -5.45
N SER A 19 2.58 5.28 -4.42
CA SER A 19 3.68 5.02 -3.49
C SER A 19 4.90 4.43 -4.19
N CYS A 20 4.71 3.52 -5.15
CA CYS A 20 5.80 2.98 -5.96
C CYS A 20 6.44 4.05 -6.85
N GLN A 21 5.65 4.95 -7.43
CA GLN A 21 6.18 6.05 -8.25
C GLN A 21 7.05 6.99 -7.39
N LEU A 22 6.53 7.43 -6.25
CA LEU A 22 7.25 8.29 -5.30
C LEU A 22 8.54 7.63 -4.80
N ALA A 23 8.49 6.33 -4.49
CA ALA A 23 9.68 5.60 -4.05
C ALA A 23 10.76 5.52 -5.14
N ARG A 24 10.39 5.30 -6.41
CA ARG A 24 11.35 5.31 -7.53
C ARG A 24 11.95 6.70 -7.76
N GLU A 25 11.10 7.73 -7.68
CA GLU A 25 11.54 9.11 -7.78
C GLU A 25 12.55 9.44 -6.67
N LEU A 26 12.25 9.09 -5.42
CA LEU A 26 13.17 9.27 -4.29
C LEU A 26 14.50 8.55 -4.48
N VAL A 27 14.48 7.29 -4.95
CA VAL A 27 15.72 6.56 -5.27
C VAL A 27 16.54 7.34 -6.30
N SER A 28 15.91 7.81 -7.38
CA SER A 28 16.57 8.62 -8.40
C SER A 28 17.13 9.92 -7.82
N LEU A 29 16.35 10.69 -7.07
CA LEU A 29 16.75 11.97 -6.49
C LEU A 29 17.95 11.81 -5.55
N ILE A 30 17.92 10.79 -4.68
CA ILE A 30 18.99 10.52 -3.72
C ILE A 30 20.28 10.08 -4.44
N GLU A 31 20.17 9.28 -5.51
CA GLU A 31 21.34 8.75 -6.23
C GLU A 31 21.98 9.75 -7.19
N THR A 32 21.20 10.66 -7.79
CA THR A 32 21.65 11.41 -8.97
C THR A 32 21.96 12.88 -8.73
N VAL A 33 21.47 13.50 -7.65
CA VAL A 33 21.51 14.96 -7.56
C VAL A 33 22.02 15.47 -6.20
N PRO A 34 23.18 16.15 -6.14
CA PRO A 34 23.45 17.03 -5.01
C PRO A 34 22.49 18.24 -5.09
N TYR A 35 21.95 18.68 -3.96
CA TYR A 35 21.17 19.93 -3.77
C TYR A 35 19.63 19.91 -3.99
N GLN A 36 18.96 18.76 -4.00
CA GLN A 36 17.49 18.68 -4.06
C GLN A 36 16.82 18.38 -2.70
N GLN A 37 17.38 18.87 -1.59
CA GLN A 37 16.90 18.57 -0.24
C GLN A 37 15.40 18.87 -0.03
N THR A 38 14.93 20.02 -0.52
CA THR A 38 13.51 20.39 -0.40
C THR A 38 12.62 19.45 -1.21
N THR A 39 13.02 19.09 -2.43
CA THR A 39 12.28 18.13 -3.24
C THR A 39 12.25 16.76 -2.56
N ILE A 40 13.40 16.27 -2.10
CA ILE A 40 13.50 14.99 -1.37
C ILE A 40 12.59 15.00 -0.14
N GLU A 41 12.61 16.08 0.65
CA GLU A 41 11.73 16.22 1.81
C GLU A 41 10.26 16.14 1.44
N LEU A 42 9.84 16.92 0.43
CA LEU A 42 8.45 16.93 -0.01
C LEU A 42 8.02 15.55 -0.51
N THR A 43 8.82 14.92 -1.37
CA THR A 43 8.52 13.57 -1.89
C THR A 43 8.52 12.52 -0.77
N LEU A 44 9.36 12.64 0.25
CA LEU A 44 9.34 11.78 1.44
C LEU A 44 8.04 11.94 2.23
N LEU A 45 7.60 13.18 2.45
CA LEU A 45 6.35 13.47 3.17
C LEU A 45 5.13 13.02 2.36
N GLU A 46 5.14 13.18 1.05
CA GLU A 46 4.10 12.66 0.15
C GLU A 46 4.04 11.13 0.20
N LEU A 47 5.19 10.46 0.18
CA LEU A 47 5.24 9.00 0.34
C LEU A 47 4.68 8.60 1.71
N LEU A 48 5.04 9.30 2.79
CA LEU A 48 4.51 9.03 4.12
C LEU A 48 2.99 9.18 4.17
N ALA A 49 2.45 10.29 3.65
CA ALA A 49 1.01 10.52 3.57
C ALA A 49 0.31 9.41 2.76
N CYS A 50 0.88 9.01 1.63
CA CYS A 50 0.38 7.91 0.82
C CYS A 50 0.35 6.59 1.62
N THR A 51 1.39 6.30 2.41
CA THR A 51 1.43 5.09 3.23
C THR A 51 0.40 5.06 4.36
N GLN A 52 0.08 6.23 4.93
CA GLN A 52 -0.95 6.39 5.95
C GLN A 52 -2.35 6.21 5.34
N GLN A 53 -2.58 6.76 4.14
CA GLN A 53 -3.82 6.58 3.40
C GLN A 53 -4.05 5.10 3.07
N LYS A 54 -3.02 4.37 2.61
CA LYS A 54 -3.10 2.91 2.39
C LYS A 54 -3.49 2.14 3.66
N ASN A 55 -2.93 2.52 4.81
CA ASN A 55 -3.30 1.90 6.08
C ASN A 55 -4.77 2.14 6.42
N HIS A 56 -5.30 3.34 6.13
CA HIS A 56 -6.72 3.63 6.31
C HIS A 56 -7.60 2.77 5.41
N SER A 57 -7.27 2.69 4.11
CA SER A 57 -7.98 1.84 3.14
C SER A 57 -7.98 0.36 3.53
N LEU A 58 -6.86 -0.15 4.08
CA LEU A 58 -6.77 -1.52 4.60
C LEU A 58 -7.65 -1.74 5.85
N ILE A 59 -7.72 -0.77 6.76
CA ILE A 59 -8.61 -0.85 7.92
C ILE A 59 -10.08 -0.90 7.48
N GLN A 60 -10.47 -0.08 6.49
CA GLN A 60 -11.82 -0.14 5.92
C GLN A 60 -12.12 -1.50 5.31
N LEU A 61 -11.15 -2.11 4.59
CA LEU A 61 -11.31 -3.45 4.03
C LEU A 61 -11.49 -4.51 5.13
N MET A 62 -10.69 -4.45 6.22
CA MET A 62 -10.83 -5.35 7.37
C MET A 62 -12.23 -5.28 8.01
N GLN A 63 -12.83 -4.09 8.09
CA GLN A 63 -14.18 -3.92 8.63
C GLN A 63 -15.26 -4.59 7.76
N THR A 64 -14.97 -4.83 6.48
CA THR A 64 -15.89 -5.46 5.53
C THR A 64 -15.63 -6.94 5.30
N THR A 65 -14.48 -7.47 5.73
CA THR A 65 -14.07 -8.86 5.48
C THR A 65 -13.07 -9.32 6.54
N GLU A 66 -13.38 -10.41 7.23
CA GLU A 66 -12.44 -11.10 8.12
C GLU A 66 -11.48 -11.95 7.27
N SER A 67 -10.39 -11.32 6.80
CA SER A 67 -9.36 -11.99 6.01
C SER A 67 -7.98 -11.74 6.61
N THR A 68 -7.32 -12.83 6.96
CA THR A 68 -5.95 -12.84 7.47
C THR A 68 -4.96 -12.22 6.48
N ASP A 69 -5.24 -12.28 5.19
CA ASP A 69 -4.41 -11.65 4.16
C ASP A 69 -4.42 -10.13 4.28
N ILE A 70 -5.59 -9.54 4.57
CA ILE A 70 -5.75 -8.09 4.76
C ILE A 70 -5.03 -7.66 6.04
N GLU A 71 -5.13 -8.45 7.11
CA GLU A 71 -4.40 -8.22 8.36
C GLU A 71 -2.89 -8.25 8.15
N CYS A 72 -2.36 -9.29 7.49
CA CYS A 72 -0.95 -9.39 7.17
C CYS A 72 -0.48 -8.23 6.28
N GLN A 73 -1.28 -7.84 5.28
CA GLN A 73 -0.96 -6.71 4.41
C GLN A 73 -0.93 -5.39 5.19
N ARG A 74 -1.90 -5.18 6.09
CA ARG A 74 -1.95 -4.01 6.97
C ARG A 74 -0.75 -3.97 7.92
N GLN A 75 -0.35 -5.10 8.50
CA GLN A 75 0.83 -5.15 9.37
C GLN A 75 2.11 -4.75 8.63
N ARG A 76 2.33 -5.27 7.42
CA ARG A 76 3.47 -4.86 6.58
C ARG A 76 3.45 -3.37 6.25
N GLN A 77 2.29 -2.86 5.82
CA GLN A 77 2.12 -1.45 5.48
C GLN A 77 2.33 -0.52 6.69
N PHE A 78 1.90 -0.96 7.87
CA PHE A 78 2.12 -0.25 9.13
C PHE A 78 3.60 -0.21 9.51
N GLN A 79 4.29 -1.35 9.48
CA GLN A 79 5.73 -1.43 9.77
C GLN A 79 6.55 -0.53 8.84
N PHE A 80 6.24 -0.55 7.55
CA PHE A 80 6.88 0.34 6.57
C PHE A 80 6.62 1.82 6.90
N SER A 81 5.37 2.19 7.16
CA SER A 81 4.98 3.57 7.48
C SER A 81 5.66 4.08 8.76
N GLN A 82 5.76 3.24 9.80
CA GLN A 82 6.46 3.59 11.04
C GLN A 82 7.96 3.79 10.81
N CYS A 83 8.61 2.88 10.07
CA CYS A 83 10.03 2.99 9.76
C CYS A 83 10.31 4.26 8.94
N LEU A 84 9.50 4.52 7.91
CA LEU A 84 9.61 5.72 7.09
C LEU A 84 9.44 6.99 7.92
N ASN A 85 8.42 7.05 8.78
CA ASN A 85 8.18 8.20 9.65
C ASN A 85 9.38 8.48 10.57
N GLN A 86 9.92 7.43 11.21
CA GLN A 86 11.08 7.56 12.09
C GLN A 86 12.28 8.14 11.34
N LEU A 87 12.60 7.59 10.17
CA LEU A 87 13.72 8.08 9.36
C LEU A 87 13.51 9.52 8.90
N ILE A 88 12.29 9.89 8.51
CA ILE A 88 11.95 11.27 8.12
C ILE A 88 12.18 12.22 9.30
N CYS A 89 11.64 11.90 10.48
CA CYS A 89 11.83 12.72 11.67
C CYS A 89 13.32 12.89 12.01
N ASP A 90 14.08 11.80 12.03
CA ASP A 90 15.52 11.82 12.33
C ASP A 90 16.30 12.64 11.29
N TRP A 91 15.96 12.51 10.01
CA TRP A 91 16.62 13.27 8.95
C TRP A 91 16.23 14.75 8.96
N GLN A 92 14.99 15.10 9.26
CA GLN A 92 14.57 16.51 9.34
C GLN A 92 15.28 17.28 10.46
N GLN A 93 15.63 16.61 11.56
CA GLN A 93 16.36 17.20 12.69
C GLN A 93 17.82 17.52 12.35
N HIS A 94 18.51 16.65 11.61
CA HIS A 94 19.96 16.74 11.40
C HIS A 94 20.37 17.11 9.97
N ARG A 95 19.47 16.92 8.99
CA ARG A 95 19.66 17.17 7.55
C ARG A 95 20.92 16.57 6.95
N GLU A 96 21.36 15.44 7.52
CA GLU A 96 22.56 14.74 7.09
C GLU A 96 22.30 13.99 5.77
N MET A 97 22.92 14.44 4.68
CA MET A 97 22.73 13.83 3.35
C MET A 97 23.19 12.38 3.28
N ASN A 98 24.20 12.00 4.07
CA ASN A 98 24.68 10.62 4.13
C ASN A 98 23.60 9.65 4.61
N LYS A 99 22.68 10.10 5.48
CA LYS A 99 21.55 9.27 5.96
C LYS A 99 20.55 8.94 4.85
N LEU A 100 20.38 9.80 3.85
CA LEU A 100 19.54 9.51 2.68
C LEU A 100 20.04 8.26 1.94
N GLY A 101 21.34 8.22 1.64
CA GLY A 101 21.94 7.06 0.98
C GLY A 101 22.01 5.81 1.87
N GLN A 102 22.31 5.97 3.16
CA GLN A 102 22.54 4.84 4.05
C GLN A 102 21.27 4.21 4.61
N GLN A 103 20.21 5.00 4.84
CA GLN A 103 19.01 4.53 5.53
C GLN A 103 17.79 4.51 4.61
N PHE A 104 17.56 5.57 3.81
CA PHE A 104 16.39 5.62 2.93
C PHE A 104 16.53 4.73 1.70
N LEU A 105 17.69 4.73 1.01
CA LEU A 105 17.83 3.89 -0.20
C LEU A 105 17.57 2.40 0.05
N PRO A 106 18.13 1.75 1.10
CA PRO A 106 17.82 0.34 1.38
C PRO A 106 16.33 0.11 1.63
N LEU A 107 15.69 0.99 2.41
CA LEU A 107 14.26 0.90 2.73
C LEU A 107 13.40 1.01 1.45
N LEU A 108 13.68 2.01 0.60
CA LEU A 108 12.93 2.26 -0.63
C LEU A 108 13.13 1.14 -1.66
N ARG A 109 14.34 0.62 -1.79
CA ARG A 109 14.63 -0.51 -2.70
C ARG A 109 13.94 -1.79 -2.23
N HIS A 110 13.99 -2.10 -0.94
CA HIS A 110 13.26 -3.24 -0.38
C HIS A 110 11.75 -3.10 -0.62
N TYR A 111 11.19 -1.90 -0.41
CA TYR A 111 9.79 -1.61 -0.72
C TYR A 111 9.44 -1.88 -2.19
N LEU A 112 10.28 -1.41 -3.12
CA LEU A 112 10.03 -1.58 -4.56
C LEU A 112 10.18 -3.02 -5.06
N VAL A 113 11.03 -3.84 -4.42
CA VAL A 113 11.30 -5.22 -4.87
C VAL A 113 10.38 -6.22 -4.18
N GLU A 114 10.41 -6.25 -2.85
CA GLU A 114 9.77 -7.32 -2.08
C GLU A 114 8.32 -6.96 -1.73
N VAL A 115 8.08 -5.74 -1.26
CA VAL A 115 6.73 -5.33 -0.84
C VAL A 115 5.78 -5.24 -2.03
N GLN A 116 6.26 -4.75 -3.18
CA GLN A 116 5.46 -4.70 -4.41
C GLN A 116 5.01 -6.10 -4.87
N ALA A 117 5.89 -7.10 -4.81
CA ALA A 117 5.56 -8.47 -5.21
C ALA A 117 4.50 -9.09 -4.28
N LEU A 118 4.65 -8.88 -2.96
CA LEU A 118 3.69 -9.33 -1.96
C LEU A 118 2.32 -8.64 -2.12
N GLU A 119 2.31 -7.35 -2.47
CA GLU A 119 1.08 -6.60 -2.74
C GLU A 119 0.35 -7.10 -3.98
N GLN A 120 1.08 -7.40 -5.05
CA GLN A 120 0.48 -7.96 -6.25
C GLN A 120 -0.18 -9.31 -5.98
N ALA A 121 0.49 -10.17 -5.20
CA ALA A 121 -0.08 -11.44 -4.76
C ALA A 121 -1.34 -11.24 -3.90
N PHE A 122 -1.29 -10.28 -2.96
CA PHE A 122 -2.44 -9.89 -2.14
C PHE A 122 -3.65 -9.48 -3.01
N TYR A 123 -3.48 -8.58 -3.97
CA TYR A 123 -4.59 -8.14 -4.83
C TYR A 123 -5.20 -9.29 -5.62
N GLN A 124 -4.37 -10.18 -6.16
CA GLN A 124 -4.87 -11.35 -6.89
C GLN A 124 -5.69 -12.27 -5.99
N HIS A 125 -5.26 -12.47 -4.75
CA HIS A 125 -5.97 -13.31 -3.79
C HIS A 125 -7.33 -12.71 -3.40
N ILE A 126 -7.38 -11.42 -3.06
CA ILE A 126 -8.63 -10.73 -2.70
C ILE A 126 -9.60 -10.67 -3.89
N LEU A 127 -9.12 -10.41 -5.11
CA LEU A 127 -9.98 -10.42 -6.30
C LEU A 127 -10.61 -11.79 -6.54
N ARG A 128 -9.89 -12.89 -6.29
CA ARG A 128 -10.45 -14.25 -6.38
C ARG A 128 -11.53 -14.49 -5.32
N GLN A 129 -11.31 -14.04 -4.08
CA GLN A 129 -12.31 -14.15 -2.99
C GLN A 129 -13.59 -13.34 -3.30
N ILE A 130 -13.44 -12.14 -3.88
CA ILE A 130 -14.58 -11.34 -4.32
C ILE A 130 -15.30 -12.05 -5.48
N GLY A 131 -14.57 -12.64 -6.43
CA GLY A 131 -15.14 -13.38 -7.56
C GLY A 131 -16.02 -14.55 -7.12
N SER A 132 -15.51 -15.41 -6.21
CA SER A 132 -16.21 -16.61 -5.75
C SER A 132 -17.47 -16.31 -4.92
N THR A 133 -17.47 -15.26 -4.10
CA THR A 133 -18.64 -14.82 -3.33
C THR A 133 -19.75 -14.24 -4.21
N THR A 134 -19.39 -13.60 -5.34
CA THR A 134 -20.39 -13.05 -6.27
C THR A 134 -21.11 -14.15 -7.06
N SER A 135 -20.40 -15.22 -7.46
CA SER A 135 -20.99 -16.35 -8.19
C SER A 135 -21.85 -17.27 -7.31
N ALA A 136 -21.46 -17.52 -6.06
CA ALA A 136 -22.27 -18.30 -5.12
C ALA A 136 -23.62 -17.64 -4.79
N SER A 137 -23.68 -16.30 -4.86
CA SER A 137 -24.91 -15.52 -4.66
C SER A 137 -25.87 -15.56 -5.85
N GLN A 138 -25.38 -15.91 -7.05
CA GLN A 138 -26.22 -16.07 -8.25
C GLN A 138 -26.82 -17.47 -8.35
N ASP A 139 -26.10 -18.52 -7.94
CA ASP A 139 -26.62 -19.89 -7.95
C ASP A 139 -27.75 -20.11 -6.91
N HIS A 140 -27.70 -19.39 -5.78
CA HIS A 140 -28.74 -19.51 -4.74
C HIS A 140 -30.07 -18.84 -5.12
N ASN A 141 -30.06 -17.84 -6.01
CA ASN A 141 -31.28 -17.16 -6.47
C ASN A 141 -31.98 -17.87 -7.64
N GLN A 142 -31.37 -18.87 -8.28
CA GLN A 142 -32.02 -19.64 -9.33
C GLN A 142 -32.78 -20.87 -8.80
N HIS A 143 -32.60 -21.26 -7.54
CA HIS A 143 -33.16 -22.51 -7.01
C HIS A 143 -34.49 -22.35 -6.23
N VAL A 144 -35.06 -21.14 -6.14
CA VAL A 144 -36.33 -20.86 -5.44
C VAL A 144 -37.45 -20.46 -6.41
N GLN A 145 -37.57 -21.17 -7.53
CA GLN A 145 -38.80 -21.18 -8.36
C GLN A 145 -39.11 -22.61 -8.80
N THR A 146 -39.51 -23.46 -7.87
CA THR A 146 -40.31 -24.65 -8.18
C THR A 146 -41.78 -24.34 -7.88
N PRO A 147 -42.66 -24.28 -8.91
CA PRO A 147 -44.09 -24.16 -8.69
C PRO A 147 -44.71 -25.53 -8.38
N THR A 148 -45.51 -25.59 -7.32
CA THR A 148 -46.60 -26.56 -7.15
C THR A 148 -47.84 -25.80 -6.73
#